data_AF-A0A7V4G0U7-F1
#
_entry.id   AF-A0A7V4G0U7-F1
#
_cell.length_a   1.000
_cell.length_b   1.000
_cell.length_c   1.000
_cell.angle_alpha   90.00
_cell.angle_beta   90.00
_cell.angle_gamma   90.00
#
_symmetry.space_group_name_H-M   'P 1'
#
loop_
_entity.id
_entity.type
_entity.pdbx_description
1 polymer ?
#
loop_
_entity_poly.entity_id
_entity_poly.type
_entity_poly.pdbx_seq_one_letter_code
_entity_poly.pdbx_strand_id
1 'polypeptide(L)'
;MICWSCEKNAGDDVLCAACGAVQPPDPEADYFKVFGLKRAYDIDVIALEQRYKELTKILHPDRYAKADPRARRASLERTVQLNQAWRTLSSPVARAEYLLSLAGIDVG
;
A
#
# COMPACT_ATOMS: atom_id res chain seq x y z
N MET A 1 7.73 -5.74 -11.53
CA MET A 1 7.49 -4.42 -12.15
C MET A 1 8.84 -3.78 -12.50
N ILE A 2 8.96 -3.04 -13.61
CA ILE A 2 10.21 -2.33 -13.94
C ILE A 2 10.27 -1.01 -13.17
N CYS A 3 11.42 -0.73 -12.54
CA CYS A 3 11.64 0.48 -11.76
C CYS A 3 11.70 1.69 -12.66
N TRP A 4 10.93 2.72 -12.31
CA TRP A 4 10.93 3.96 -13.07
C TRP A 4 12.22 4.77 -13.02
N SER A 5 13.07 4.53 -12.02
CA SER A 5 14.29 5.31 -11.78
C SER A 5 15.54 4.63 -12.33
N CYS A 6 15.63 3.30 -12.26
CA CYS A 6 16.84 2.55 -12.64
C CYS A 6 16.61 1.44 -13.67
N GLU A 7 15.37 1.28 -14.16
CA GLU A 7 14.99 0.34 -15.23
C GLU A 7 15.22 -1.16 -14.91
N LYS A 8 15.68 -1.49 -13.71
CA LYS A 8 15.79 -2.86 -13.20
C LYS A 8 14.45 -3.34 -12.61
N ASN A 9 14.34 -4.65 -12.35
CA ASN A 9 13.20 -5.18 -11.63
C ASN A 9 13.13 -4.55 -10.23
N ALA A 10 12.01 -3.90 -9.91
CA ALA A 10 11.81 -3.21 -8.64
C ALA A 10 11.57 -4.17 -7.46
N GLY A 11 11.15 -5.41 -7.73
CA GLY A 11 10.55 -6.28 -6.73
C GLY A 11 9.09 -5.93 -6.44
N ASP A 12 8.56 -6.46 -5.34
CA ASP A 12 7.15 -6.36 -4.95
C ASP A 12 6.90 -5.41 -3.77
N ASP A 13 7.95 -4.78 -3.22
CA ASP A 13 7.83 -3.84 -2.10
C ASP A 13 7.60 -2.39 -2.59
N VAL A 14 7.34 -1.48 -1.65
CA VAL A 14 7.08 -0.06 -1.92
C VAL A 14 8.33 0.71 -2.38
N LEU A 15 9.52 0.16 -2.14
CA LEU A 15 10.81 0.68 -2.60
C LEU A 15 11.42 -0.29 -3.62
N CYS A 16 12.10 0.25 -4.62
CA CYS A 16 12.87 -0.56 -5.55
C CYS A 16 14.02 -1.27 -4.83
N ALA A 17 14.09 -2.59 -4.94
CA ALA A 17 15.17 -3.39 -4.35
C ALA A 17 16.57 -3.05 -4.91
N ALA A 18 16.65 -2.50 -6.12
CA ALA A 18 17.92 -2.21 -6.78
C ALA A 18 18.48 -0.80 -6.52
N CYS A 19 17.62 0.23 -6.40
CA CYS A 19 18.07 1.62 -6.23
C CYS A 19 17.40 2.37 -5.06
N GLY A 20 16.46 1.75 -4.35
CA GLY A 20 15.76 2.36 -3.22
C GLY A 20 14.72 3.42 -3.59
N ALA A 21 14.48 3.69 -4.88
CA ALA A 21 13.46 4.64 -5.30
C ALA A 21 12.06 4.17 -4.88
N VAL A 22 11.26 5.05 -4.28
CA VAL A 22 9.84 4.78 -3.99
C VAL A 22 9.09 4.51 -5.29
N GLN A 23 8.34 3.41 -5.34
CA GLN A 23 7.59 3.02 -6.53
C GLN A 23 6.14 3.51 -6.45
N PRO A 24 5.53 3.94 -7.57
CA PRO A 24 4.11 4.29 -7.60
C PRO A 24 3.23 3.11 -7.18
N PRO A 25 2.02 3.35 -6.67
CA PRO A 25 1.08 2.29 -6.34
C PRO A 25 0.70 1.47 -7.57
N ASP A 26 0.44 0.18 -7.34
CA ASP A 26 -0.26 -0.66 -8.30
C ASP A 26 -1.75 -0.28 -8.23
N PRO A 27 -2.35 0.25 -9.31
CA PRO A 27 -3.75 0.70 -9.29
C PRO A 27 -4.73 -0.46 -9.14
N GLU A 28 -4.33 -1.68 -9.51
CA GLU A 28 -5.17 -2.89 -9.41
C GLU A 28 -4.95 -3.64 -8.09
N ALA A 29 -4.05 -3.15 -7.23
CA ALA A 29 -3.81 -3.79 -5.94
C ALA A 29 -4.97 -3.56 -4.98
N ASP A 30 -5.58 -4.66 -4.53
CA ASP A 30 -6.48 -4.65 -3.40
C ASP A 30 -5.76 -4.29 -2.09
N TYR A 31 -6.53 -3.94 -1.07
CA TYR A 31 -5.99 -3.51 0.21
C TYR A 31 -5.19 -4.59 0.95
N PHE A 32 -5.48 -5.88 0.75
CA PHE A 32 -4.69 -6.95 1.36
C PHE A 32 -3.29 -7.02 0.73
N LYS A 33 -3.21 -6.86 -0.59
CA LYS A 33 -1.95 -6.82 -1.33
C LYS A 33 -1.04 -5.67 -0.89
N VAL A 34 -1.60 -4.52 -0.50
CA VAL A 34 -0.83 -3.38 0.07
C VAL A 34 -0.01 -3.80 1.30
N PHE A 35 -0.52 -4.73 2.10
CA PHE A 35 0.15 -5.25 3.29
C PHE A 35 0.83 -6.61 3.08
N GLY A 36 0.80 -7.17 1.86
CA GLY A 36 1.29 -8.52 1.59
C GLY A 36 0.46 -9.63 2.27
N LEU A 37 -0.81 -9.35 2.57
CA LEU A 37 -1.73 -10.29 3.22
C LEU A 37 -2.52 -11.09 2.19
N LYS A 38 -2.92 -12.31 2.57
CA LYS A 38 -3.96 -13.05 1.85
C LYS A 38 -5.32 -12.43 2.17
N ARG A 39 -6.24 -12.48 1.20
CA ARG A 39 -7.63 -12.07 1.41
C ARG A 39 -8.28 -13.01 2.43
N ALA A 40 -8.58 -12.49 3.60
CA ALA A 40 -9.24 -13.23 4.68
C ALA A 40 -10.00 -12.25 5.57
N TYR A 41 -11.12 -12.69 6.13
CA TYR A 41 -11.82 -11.91 7.15
C TYR A 41 -11.05 -11.89 8.46
N ASP A 42 -10.50 -13.03 8.86
CA ASP A 42 -9.68 -13.15 10.05
C ASP A 42 -8.22 -12.85 9.68
N ILE A 43 -7.74 -11.70 10.12
CA ILE A 43 -6.36 -11.25 9.92
C ILE A 43 -5.78 -10.80 11.25
N ASP A 44 -4.47 -10.93 11.40
CA ASP A 44 -3.75 -10.40 12.56
C ASP A 44 -3.71 -8.86 12.47
N VAL A 45 -4.61 -8.21 13.20
CA VAL A 45 -4.73 -6.74 13.24
C VAL A 45 -3.52 -6.10 13.95
N ILE A 46 -2.84 -6.83 14.84
CA ILE A 46 -1.63 -6.33 15.51
C ILE A 46 -0.48 -6.28 14.49
N ALA A 47 -0.30 -7.34 13.70
CA ALA A 47 0.67 -7.35 12.62
C ALA A 47 0.35 -6.30 11.54
N LEU A 48 -0.93 -6.12 11.20
CA LEU A 48 -1.39 -5.05 10.29
C LEU A 48 -0.97 -3.66 10.80
N GLU A 49 -1.22 -3.37 12.07
CA GLU A 49 -0.89 -2.09 12.70
C GLU A 49 0.63 -1.83 12.71
N GLN A 50 1.42 -2.86 13.00
CA GLN A 50 2.89 -2.77 12.97
C GLN A 50 3.36 -2.45 11.55
N ARG A 51 2.88 -3.20 10.56
CA ARG A 51 3.25 -2.99 9.16
C ARG A 51 2.82 -1.62 8.64
N TYR A 52 1.64 -1.15 9.04
CA TYR A 52 1.18 0.21 8.74
C TYR A 52 2.17 1.26 9.24
N LYS A 53 2.58 1.20 10.52
CA LYS A 53 3.53 2.16 11.10
C LYS A 53 4.89 2.15 10.40
N GLU A 54 5.38 0.98 10.02
CA GLU A 54 6.62 0.85 9.24
C GLU A 54 6.50 1.56 7.88
N LEU A 55 5.45 1.24 7.14
CA LEU A 55 5.22 1.79 5.81
C LEU A 55 4.96 3.29 5.87
N THR A 56 4.22 3.81 6.85
CA THR A 56 4.04 5.26 7.05
C THR A 56 5.37 5.96 7.23
N LYS A 57 6.28 5.41 8.04
CA LYS A 57 7.63 5.98 8.22
C LYS A 57 8.44 5.98 6.93
N ILE A 58 8.29 4.98 6.07
CA ILE A 58 9.01 4.88 4.80
C ILE A 58 8.44 5.85 3.76
N LEU A 59 7.11 5.97 3.71
CA LEU A 59 6.36 6.64 2.64
C LEU A 59 5.99 8.09 2.93
N HIS A 60 6.13 8.56 4.17
CA HIS A 60 5.68 9.89 4.60
C HIS A 60 6.12 11.00 3.61
N PRO A 61 5.19 11.83 3.08
CA PRO A 61 5.50 12.85 2.07
C PRO A 61 6.64 13.80 2.45
N ASP A 62 6.75 14.16 3.72
CA ASP A 62 7.82 15.04 4.22
C ASP A 62 9.23 14.50 3.92
N ARG A 63 9.42 13.18 3.91
CA ARG A 63 10.71 12.56 3.56
C ARG A 63 11.11 12.81 2.11
N TYR A 64 10.12 13.06 1.25
CA TYR A 64 10.31 13.26 -0.18
C TYR A 64 10.11 14.72 -0.58
N ALA A 65 9.90 15.67 0.34
CA ALA A 65 9.59 17.07 0.03
C ALA A 65 10.61 17.74 -0.93
N LYS A 66 11.88 17.33 -0.87
CA LYS A 66 12.97 17.82 -1.75
C LYS A 66 13.38 16.83 -2.84
N ALA A 67 12.68 15.71 -2.98
CA ALA A 67 13.00 14.68 -3.97
C ALA A 67 12.52 15.07 -5.38
N ASP A 68 12.87 14.24 -6.36
CA ASP A 68 12.34 14.32 -7.72
C ASP A 68 10.80 14.37 -7.73
N PRO A 69 10.15 15.14 -8.62
CA PRO A 69 8.68 15.22 -8.71
C PRO A 69 7.98 13.86 -8.79
N ARG A 70 8.57 12.87 -9.48
CA ARG A 70 8.01 11.53 -9.60
C ARG A 70 8.07 10.76 -8.29
N ALA A 71 9.16 10.90 -7.54
CA ALA A 71 9.30 10.32 -6.21
C ALA A 71 8.31 10.96 -5.21
N ARG A 72 8.16 12.29 -5.25
CA ARG A 72 7.16 13.03 -4.45
C ARG A 72 5.74 12.53 -4.71
N ARG A 73 5.37 12.43 -5.98
CA ARG A 73 4.05 11.94 -6.39
C ARG A 73 3.82 10.49 -5.96
N ALA A 74 4.79 9.61 -6.19
CA ALA A 74 4.69 8.21 -5.79
C ALA A 74 4.54 8.06 -4.27
N SER A 75 5.30 8.81 -3.46
CA SER A 75 5.17 8.83 -2.00
C SER A 75 3.78 9.29 -1.55
N LEU A 76 3.24 10.35 -2.15
CA LEU A 76 1.91 10.85 -1.85
C LEU A 76 0.83 9.80 -2.17
N GLU A 77 0.83 9.28 -3.40
CA GLU A 77 -0.16 8.30 -3.85
C GLU A 77 -0.09 7.00 -3.02
N ARG A 78 1.12 6.51 -2.72
CA ARG A 78 1.31 5.36 -1.83
C ARG A 78 0.80 5.62 -0.42
N THR A 79 1.02 6.81 0.14
CA THR A 79 0.53 7.17 1.47
C THR A 79 -1.00 7.18 1.50
N VAL A 80 -1.64 7.71 0.46
CA VAL A 80 -3.11 7.67 0.34
C VAL A 80 -3.64 6.24 0.29
N GLN A 81 -3.07 5.39 -0.58
CA GLN A 81 -3.46 3.99 -0.70
C GLN A 81 -3.24 3.22 0.61
N LEU A 82 -2.09 3.42 1.27
CA LEU A 82 -1.78 2.80 2.56
C LEU A 82 -2.80 3.16 3.63
N ASN A 83 -3.15 4.45 3.73
CA ASN A 83 -4.11 4.91 4.73
C ASN A 83 -5.52 4.38 4.48
N GLN A 84 -5.95 4.30 3.21
CA GLN A 84 -7.24 3.71 2.85
C GLN A 84 -7.27 2.22 3.20
N ALA A 85 -6.24 1.47 2.77
CA ALA A 85 -6.13 0.05 3.04
C ALA A 85 -6.13 -0.24 4.55
N TRP A 86 -5.36 0.52 5.34
CA TRP A 86 -5.32 0.35 6.79
C TRP A 86 -6.69 0.59 7.42
N ARG A 87 -7.34 1.73 7.12
CA ARG A 87 -8.66 2.06 7.70
C ARG A 87 -9.71 1.00 7.40
N THR A 88 -9.71 0.48 6.17
CA THR A 88 -10.65 -0.57 5.76
C THR A 88 -10.35 -1.89 6.47
N LEU A 89 -9.10 -2.34 6.47
CA LEU A 89 -8.74 -3.64 7.02
C LEU A 89 -8.70 -3.68 8.56
N SER A 90 -8.50 -2.54 9.23
CA SER A 90 -8.46 -2.47 10.69
C SER A 90 -9.86 -2.54 11.32
N SER A 91 -10.92 -2.17 10.57
CA SER A 91 -12.31 -2.25 11.03
C SER A 91 -12.92 -3.61 10.64
N PRO A 92 -13.43 -4.41 11.60
CA PRO A 92 -14.08 -5.68 11.27
C PRO A 92 -15.28 -5.51 10.32
N VAL A 93 -16.05 -4.43 10.46
CA VAL A 93 -17.23 -4.17 9.61
C VAL A 93 -16.78 -3.78 8.19
N ALA A 94 -15.91 -2.78 8.06
CA ALA A 94 -15.45 -2.32 6.75
C ALA A 94 -14.65 -3.41 6.01
N ARG A 95 -13.94 -4.28 6.74
CA ARG A 95 -13.23 -5.43 6.16
C ARG A 95 -14.19 -6.47 5.60
N ALA A 96 -15.30 -6.76 6.29
CA ALA A 96 -16.35 -7.63 5.76
C ALA A 96 -16.96 -7.03 4.49
N GLU A 97 -17.37 -5.77 4.53
CA GLU A 97 -17.93 -5.06 3.37
C GLU A 97 -16.98 -5.07 2.18
N TYR A 98 -15.69 -4.82 2.42
CA TYR A 98 -14.67 -4.85 1.39
C TYR A 98 -14.44 -6.24 0.80
N LEU A 99 -14.47 -7.31 1.60
CA LEU A 99 -14.37 -8.68 1.10
C LEU A 99 -15.57 -9.05 0.23
N LEU A 100 -16.78 -8.60 0.59
CA LEU A 100 -17.98 -8.80 -0.20
C LEU A 100 -17.90 -8.04 -1.54
N SER A 101 -17.42 -6.80 -1.53
CA SER A 101 -17.28 -6.01 -2.76
C SER A 101 -16.23 -6.62 -3.70
N LEU A 102 -15.13 -7.17 -3.17
CA LEU A 102 -14.16 -7.94 -3.97
C LEU A 102 -14.75 -9.23 -4.58
N ALA A 103 -15.82 -9.77 -4.00
CA ALA A 103 -16.57 -10.90 -4.54
C ALA A 103 -17.71 -10.47 -5.49
N GLY A 104 -17.85 -9.17 -5.77
CA GLY A 104 -18.90 -8.62 -6.63
C GLY A 104 -20.27 -8.51 -5.94
N ILE A 105 -20.31 -8.57 -4.62
CA ILE A 105 -21.53 -8.40 -3.82
C ILE A 105 -21.54 -6.97 -3.27
N ASP A 106 -22.53 -6.19 -3.70
CA ASP A 106 -22.72 -4.83 -3.20
C ASP A 106 -23.47 -4.85 -1.87
N VAL A 107 -22.94 -4.11 -0.90
CA VAL A 107 -23.49 -3.94 0.45
C VAL A 107 -23.65 -2.44 0.65
N GLY A 108 -24.81 -1.95 0.19
CA GLY A 108 -25.25 -0.57 0.31
C GLY A 108 -26.07 -0.32 1.57
#